data_AF-A0A1F3LUC1-F1
#
_entry.id   AF-A0A1F3LUC1-F1
#
_cell.length_a   1.000
_cell.length_b   1.000
_cell.length_c   1.000
_cell.angle_alpha   90.00
_cell.angle_beta   90.00
_cell.angle_gamma   90.00
#
_symmetry.space_group_name_H-M   'P 1'
#
loop_
_entity.id
_entity.type
_entity.pdbx_description
1 polymer ?
#
loop_
_entity_poly.entity_id
_entity_poly.type
_entity_poly.pdbx_seq_one_letter_code
_entity_poly.pdbx_strand_id
1 'polypeptide(L)'
;MATFNYRIDTQPLANELGNVSNNVSLTTGAMVSMQEAVIAAEERASDYVCDNVNTGFYALIRAQISQKLAKYKSDVDSQTMLLSQQKRALQSIKGRMERDYNMISRRYTKLFDGLNANLRTRVFELDKPSVDFACKEIGRISNRTKYLTATIPVTQLESIAVSQKIIASNLKQRGFKVIDSMTSFIHEINIQKKLTDKILVDDYPQRLGEAYIPVIVYQFNRDRSGKENMEIVMTDTELNEAAKSTISEALYSGLDNIEWRQEDRSEKEIYDEFCRQLSESGKTPREKEVALKLFKANSYLTAKV
;
A
#
# COMPACT_ATOMS: atom_id res chain seq x y z
N MET A 1 22.41 122.59 -70.35
CA MET A 1 21.87 121.27 -69.94
C MET A 1 20.43 121.49 -69.51
N ALA A 2 19.46 120.93 -70.24
CA ALA A 2 18.05 121.07 -69.89
C ALA A 2 17.69 120.03 -68.83
N THR A 3 17.43 120.48 -67.60
CA THR A 3 16.85 119.65 -66.53
C THR A 3 15.36 119.45 -66.78
N PHE A 4 14.99 118.22 -67.14
CA PHE A 4 13.59 117.80 -67.24
C PHE A 4 13.06 117.46 -65.84
N ASN A 5 12.10 118.25 -65.35
CA ASN A 5 11.39 117.99 -64.11
C ASN A 5 10.04 117.36 -64.47
N TYR A 6 9.88 116.07 -64.23
CA TYR A 6 8.64 115.34 -64.47
C TYR A 6 8.00 114.99 -63.12
N ARG A 7 6.77 115.45 -62.90
CA ARG A 7 5.95 114.98 -61.78
C ARG A 7 5.35 113.64 -62.18
N ILE A 8 5.92 112.56 -61.65
CA ILE A 8 5.30 111.24 -61.71
C ILE A 8 4.08 111.30 -60.80
N ASP A 9 2.89 111.13 -61.36
CA ASP A 9 1.70 110.91 -60.57
C ASP A 9 1.75 109.49 -59.99
N THR A 10 1.99 109.39 -58.68
CA THR A 10 2.09 108.11 -57.97
C THR A 10 0.74 107.64 -57.41
N GLN A 11 -0.36 108.40 -57.59
CA GLN A 11 -1.69 107.99 -57.14
C GLN A 11 -2.19 106.68 -57.77
N PRO A 12 -2.02 106.42 -59.10
CA PRO A 12 -2.43 105.14 -59.66
C PRO A 12 -1.64 103.96 -59.07
N LEU A 13 -0.35 104.14 -58.79
CA LEU A 13 0.46 103.11 -58.13
C LEU A 13 0.03 102.88 -56.67
N ALA A 14 -0.31 103.94 -55.93
CA ALA A 14 -0.78 103.83 -54.55
C ALA A 14 -2.13 103.11 -54.45
N ASN A 15 -3.03 103.33 -55.41
CA ASN A 15 -4.32 102.63 -55.48
C ASN A 15 -4.13 101.14 -55.79
N GLU A 16 -3.22 100.79 -56.71
CA GLU A 16 -2.87 99.39 -56.99
C GLU A 16 -2.16 98.71 -55.81
N LEU A 17 -1.27 99.42 -55.10
CA LEU A 17 -0.65 98.90 -53.88
C LEU A 17 -1.69 98.64 -52.78
N GLY A 18 -2.72 99.50 -52.66
CA GLY A 18 -3.84 99.30 -51.76
C GLY A 18 -4.67 98.06 -52.12
N ASN A 19 -4.93 97.84 -53.40
CA ASN A 19 -5.62 96.63 -53.89
C ASN A 19 -4.81 95.36 -53.63
N VAL A 20 -3.50 95.39 -53.87
CA VAL A 20 -2.60 94.26 -53.58
C VAL A 20 -2.54 93.99 -52.08
N SER A 21 -2.39 95.02 -51.24
CA SER A 21 -2.38 94.88 -49.78
C SER A 21 -3.69 94.27 -49.26
N ASN A 22 -4.83 94.67 -49.81
CA ASN A 22 -6.13 94.12 -49.45
C ASN A 22 -6.26 92.66 -49.89
N ASN A 23 -5.87 92.32 -51.12
CA ASN A 23 -5.91 90.94 -51.61
C ASN A 23 -4.97 90.02 -50.83
N VAL A 24 -3.78 90.51 -50.45
CA VAL A 24 -2.85 89.78 -49.59
C VAL A 24 -3.45 89.59 -48.20
N SER A 25 -4.01 90.63 -47.58
CA SER A 25 -4.65 90.53 -46.27
C SER A 25 -5.86 89.58 -46.26
N LEU A 26 -6.67 89.58 -47.32
CA LEU A 26 -7.80 88.66 -47.50
C LEU A 26 -7.30 87.22 -47.68
N THR A 27 -6.23 87.03 -48.46
CA THR A 27 -5.61 85.72 -48.67
C THR A 27 -4.96 85.21 -47.38
N THR A 28 -4.29 86.06 -46.61
CA THR A 28 -3.74 85.71 -45.30
C THR A 28 -4.85 85.36 -44.30
N GLY A 29 -5.95 86.11 -44.27
CA GLY A 29 -7.12 85.78 -43.45
C GLY A 29 -7.76 84.44 -43.83
N ALA A 30 -7.87 84.16 -45.14
CA ALA A 30 -8.35 82.88 -45.64
C ALA A 30 -7.37 81.72 -45.34
N MET A 31 -6.06 81.97 -45.35
CA MET A 31 -5.06 80.98 -44.99
C MET A 31 -5.07 80.67 -43.50
N VAL A 32 -5.22 81.69 -42.65
CA VAL A 32 -5.34 81.51 -41.19
C VAL A 32 -6.63 80.75 -40.87
N SER A 33 -7.76 81.09 -41.49
CA SER A 33 -9.01 80.37 -41.28
C SER A 33 -8.96 78.93 -41.81
N MET A 34 -8.27 78.70 -42.93
CA MET A 34 -8.01 77.35 -43.43
C MET A 34 -7.10 76.57 -42.47
N GLN A 35 -6.06 77.20 -41.93
CA GLN A 35 -5.16 76.56 -40.97
C GLN A 35 -5.89 76.22 -39.67
N GLU A 36 -6.72 77.11 -39.15
CA GLU A 36 -7.59 76.84 -38.00
C GLU A 36 -8.58 75.70 -38.30
N ALA A 37 -9.18 75.69 -39.50
CA ALA A 37 -10.08 74.62 -39.92
C ALA A 37 -9.37 73.26 -40.06
N VAL A 38 -8.13 73.25 -40.57
CA VAL A 38 -7.31 72.03 -40.67
C VAL A 38 -6.92 71.53 -39.28
N ILE A 39 -6.49 72.41 -38.38
CA ILE A 39 -6.14 72.03 -37.00
C ILE A 39 -7.38 71.47 -36.29
N ALA A 40 -8.54 72.11 -36.42
CA ALA A 40 -9.78 71.61 -35.85
C ALA A 40 -10.25 70.28 -36.47
N ALA A 41 -9.94 70.04 -37.75
CA ALA A 41 -10.21 68.76 -38.41
C ALA A 41 -9.24 67.67 -37.94
N GLU A 42 -7.96 67.98 -37.76
CA GLU A 42 -6.96 67.07 -37.21
C GLU A 42 -7.26 66.68 -35.76
N GLU A 43 -7.67 67.63 -34.92
CA GLU A 43 -8.07 67.37 -33.54
C GLU A 43 -9.25 66.38 -33.48
N ARG A 44 -10.30 66.62 -34.26
CA ARG A 44 -11.45 65.69 -34.35
C ARG A 44 -11.06 64.33 -34.92
N ALA A 45 -10.16 64.30 -35.89
CA ALA A 45 -9.68 63.04 -36.45
C ALA A 45 -8.85 62.26 -35.42
N SER A 46 -8.02 62.94 -34.64
CA SER A 46 -7.25 62.36 -33.53
C SER A 46 -8.16 61.82 -32.44
N ASP A 47 -9.16 62.58 -31.99
CA ASP A 47 -10.13 62.12 -30.99
C ASP A 47 -10.90 60.90 -31.48
N TYR A 48 -11.36 60.92 -32.74
CA TYR A 48 -12.05 59.79 -33.36
C TYR A 48 -11.16 58.54 -33.45
N VAL A 49 -9.88 58.70 -33.79
CA VAL A 49 -8.92 57.60 -33.81
C VAL A 49 -8.67 57.07 -32.40
N CYS A 50 -8.46 57.94 -31.41
CA CYS A 50 -8.25 57.56 -30.02
C CYS A 50 -9.45 56.80 -29.44
N ASP A 51 -10.67 57.28 -29.67
CA ASP A 51 -11.90 56.62 -29.20
C ASP A 51 -12.11 55.26 -29.85
N ASN A 52 -11.84 55.14 -31.16
CA ASN A 52 -11.93 53.86 -31.86
C ASN A 52 -10.85 52.87 -31.38
N VAL A 53 -9.63 53.33 -31.13
CA VAL A 53 -8.56 52.49 -30.58
C VAL A 53 -8.93 51.99 -29.19
N ASN A 54 -9.43 52.87 -28.32
CA ASN A 54 -9.89 52.49 -26.99
C ASN A 54 -11.03 51.47 -27.07
N THR A 55 -12.04 51.75 -27.89
CA THR A 55 -13.19 50.85 -28.07
C THR A 55 -12.77 49.49 -28.63
N GLY A 56 -11.90 49.48 -29.65
CA GLY A 56 -11.35 48.26 -30.23
C GLY A 56 -10.53 47.44 -29.23
N PHE A 57 -9.70 48.11 -28.44
CA PHE A 57 -8.91 47.47 -27.39
C PHE A 57 -9.78 46.86 -26.29
N TYR A 58 -10.79 47.58 -25.80
CA TYR A 58 -11.74 47.05 -24.83
C TYR A 58 -12.54 45.87 -25.38
N ALA A 59 -12.98 45.94 -26.63
CA ALA A 59 -13.68 44.84 -27.29
C ALA A 59 -12.77 43.59 -27.42
N LEU A 60 -11.51 43.79 -27.79
CA LEU A 60 -10.51 42.72 -27.90
C LEU A 60 -10.25 42.06 -26.55
N ILE A 61 -9.98 42.85 -25.49
CA ILE A 61 -9.78 42.32 -24.14
C ILE A 61 -11.00 41.52 -23.68
N ARG A 62 -12.20 42.08 -23.86
CA ARG A 62 -13.44 41.40 -23.47
C ARG A 62 -13.60 40.08 -24.22
N ALA A 63 -13.33 40.06 -25.52
CA ALA A 63 -13.35 38.84 -26.33
C ALA A 63 -12.34 37.80 -25.84
N GLN A 64 -11.09 38.20 -25.56
CA GLN A 64 -10.06 37.31 -25.05
C GLN A 64 -10.39 36.75 -23.65
N ILE A 65 -10.91 37.57 -22.75
CA ILE A 65 -11.38 37.13 -21.42
C ILE A 65 -12.51 36.11 -21.60
N SER A 66 -13.46 36.39 -22.50
CA SER A 66 -14.60 35.52 -22.75
C SER A 66 -14.16 34.17 -23.34
N GLN A 67 -13.19 34.17 -24.26
CA GLN A 67 -12.59 32.96 -24.81
C GLN A 67 -11.85 32.14 -23.75
N LYS A 68 -11.05 32.78 -22.90
CA LYS A 68 -10.37 32.10 -21.78
C LYS A 68 -11.37 31.50 -20.79
N LEU A 69 -12.42 32.25 -20.44
CA LEU A 69 -13.47 31.77 -19.55
C LEU A 69 -14.21 30.57 -20.15
N ALA A 70 -14.56 30.62 -21.43
CA ALA A 70 -15.20 29.50 -22.12
C ALA A 70 -14.32 28.25 -22.15
N LYS A 71 -13.00 28.43 -22.39
CA LYS A 71 -12.03 27.33 -22.33
C LYS A 71 -11.98 26.71 -20.94
N TYR A 72 -11.76 27.51 -19.90
CA TYR A 72 -11.69 27.00 -18.53
C TYR A 72 -12.99 26.32 -18.09
N LYS A 73 -14.15 26.86 -18.49
CA LYS A 73 -15.44 26.22 -18.25
C LYS A 73 -15.53 24.85 -18.91
N SER A 74 -15.14 24.74 -20.18
CA SER A 74 -15.10 23.46 -20.90
C SER A 74 -14.14 22.46 -20.25
N ASP A 75 -12.96 22.91 -19.80
CA ASP A 75 -11.99 22.05 -19.12
C ASP A 75 -12.58 21.52 -17.80
N VAL A 76 -13.21 22.38 -16.99
CA VAL A 76 -13.88 21.99 -15.73
C VAL A 76 -15.03 21.03 -15.99
N ASP A 77 -15.86 21.28 -17.00
CA ASP A 77 -16.99 20.41 -17.35
C ASP A 77 -16.49 19.01 -17.78
N SER A 78 -15.41 18.95 -18.55
CA SER A 78 -14.79 17.67 -18.97
C SER A 78 -14.23 16.87 -17.78
N GLN A 79 -13.53 17.54 -16.85
CA GLN A 79 -13.00 16.89 -15.65
C GLN A 79 -14.12 16.43 -14.72
N THR A 80 -15.17 17.23 -14.58
CA THR A 80 -16.35 16.87 -13.76
C THR A 80 -17.06 15.65 -14.34
N MET A 81 -17.18 15.56 -15.67
CA MET A 81 -17.73 14.38 -16.35
C MET A 81 -16.86 13.14 -16.09
N LEU A 82 -15.53 13.25 -16.19
CA LEU A 82 -14.61 12.16 -15.89
C LEU A 82 -14.74 11.69 -14.44
N LEU A 83 -14.80 12.61 -13.47
CA LEU A 83 -15.00 12.30 -12.05
C LEU A 83 -16.33 11.58 -11.81
N SER A 84 -17.41 12.01 -12.50
CA SER A 84 -18.71 11.35 -12.43
C SER A 84 -18.66 9.91 -12.97
N GLN A 85 -17.96 9.70 -14.09
CA GLN A 85 -17.76 8.37 -14.65
C GLN A 85 -16.94 7.47 -13.72
N GLN A 86 -15.83 7.97 -13.18
CA GLN A 86 -14.98 7.25 -12.23
C GLN A 86 -15.76 6.89 -10.95
N LYS A 87 -16.57 7.82 -10.42
CA LYS A 87 -17.46 7.57 -9.28
C LYS A 87 -18.41 6.39 -9.56
N ARG A 88 -19.05 6.37 -10.73
CA ARG A 88 -19.95 5.26 -11.13
C ARG A 88 -19.20 3.93 -11.23
N ALA A 89 -17.99 3.94 -11.78
CA ALA A 89 -17.15 2.75 -11.86
C ALA A 89 -16.79 2.21 -10.46
N LEU A 90 -16.40 3.09 -9.54
CA LEU A 90 -16.11 2.72 -8.15
C LEU A 90 -17.35 2.17 -7.43
N GLN A 91 -18.53 2.75 -7.65
CA GLN A 91 -19.78 2.22 -7.09
C GLN A 91 -20.11 0.82 -7.62
N SER A 92 -19.88 0.57 -8.91
CA SER A 92 -20.03 -0.77 -9.51
C SER A 92 -19.06 -1.78 -8.90
N ILE A 93 -17.79 -1.40 -8.71
CA ILE A 93 -16.78 -2.24 -8.05
C ILE A 93 -17.21 -2.56 -6.62
N LYS A 94 -17.62 -1.55 -5.84
CA LYS A 94 -18.13 -1.75 -4.49
C LYS A 94 -19.30 -2.75 -4.46
N GLY A 95 -20.29 -2.60 -5.35
CA GLY A 95 -21.42 -3.52 -5.43
C GLY A 95 -21.05 -4.94 -5.88
N ARG A 96 -19.94 -5.13 -6.59
CA ARG A 96 -19.38 -6.47 -6.86
C ARG A 96 -18.73 -7.04 -5.61
N MET A 97 -17.85 -6.28 -4.96
CA MET A 97 -17.17 -6.70 -3.74
C MET A 97 -18.15 -7.07 -2.62
N GLU A 98 -19.23 -6.32 -2.43
CA GLU A 98 -20.26 -6.63 -1.43
C GLU A 98 -20.99 -7.95 -1.74
N ARG A 99 -21.29 -8.22 -3.03
CA ARG A 99 -21.91 -9.49 -3.42
C ARG A 99 -20.97 -10.66 -3.21
N ASP A 100 -19.70 -10.51 -3.58
CA ASP A 100 -18.68 -11.54 -3.42
C ASP A 100 -18.44 -11.83 -1.94
N TYR A 101 -18.30 -10.79 -1.12
CA TYR A 101 -18.19 -10.91 0.33
C TYR A 101 -19.37 -11.68 0.92
N ASN A 102 -20.60 -11.31 0.57
CA ASN A 102 -21.81 -11.98 1.06
C ASN A 102 -21.89 -13.45 0.58
N MET A 103 -21.48 -13.74 -0.66
CA MET A 103 -21.44 -15.09 -1.19
C MET A 103 -20.44 -15.96 -0.42
N ILE A 104 -19.22 -15.46 -0.24
CA ILE A 104 -18.13 -16.15 0.46
C ILE A 104 -18.50 -16.37 1.93
N SER A 105 -18.96 -15.31 2.61
CA SER A 105 -19.42 -15.39 4.00
C SER A 105 -20.48 -16.46 4.18
N ARG A 106 -21.56 -16.44 3.37
CA ARG A 106 -22.61 -17.46 3.42
C ARG A 106 -22.11 -18.87 3.17
N ARG A 107 -21.14 -19.04 2.26
CA ARG A 107 -20.54 -20.35 1.97
C ARG A 107 -19.77 -20.87 3.19
N TYR A 108 -18.97 -20.03 3.84
CA TYR A 108 -18.24 -20.42 5.03
C TYR A 108 -19.15 -20.68 6.22
N THR A 109 -20.16 -19.84 6.45
CA THR A 109 -21.17 -20.07 7.51
C THR A 109 -21.80 -21.45 7.35
N LYS A 110 -22.29 -21.78 6.14
CA LYS A 110 -22.87 -23.11 5.86
C LYS A 110 -21.89 -24.25 6.07
N LEU A 111 -20.63 -24.07 5.67
CA LEU A 111 -19.59 -25.08 5.87
C LEU A 111 -19.34 -25.35 7.36
N PHE A 112 -19.17 -24.29 8.15
CA PHE A 112 -18.94 -24.41 9.59
C PHE A 112 -20.15 -24.98 10.32
N ASP A 113 -21.36 -24.56 9.97
CA ASP A 113 -22.59 -25.13 10.53
C ASP A 113 -22.73 -26.62 10.19
N GLY A 114 -22.41 -27.00 8.95
CA GLY A 114 -22.39 -28.40 8.52
C GLY A 114 -21.33 -29.23 9.26
N LEU A 115 -20.13 -28.69 9.47
CA LEU A 115 -19.09 -29.34 10.25
C LEU A 115 -19.50 -29.51 11.71
N ASN A 116 -20.09 -28.47 12.31
CA ASN A 116 -20.60 -28.51 13.68
C ASN A 116 -21.71 -29.55 13.84
N ALA A 117 -22.64 -29.63 12.89
CA ALA A 117 -23.70 -30.64 12.90
C ALA A 117 -23.12 -32.06 12.79
N ASN A 118 -22.18 -32.29 11.87
CA ASN A 118 -21.52 -33.58 11.71
C ASN A 118 -20.73 -33.97 12.96
N LEU A 119 -20.03 -33.02 13.59
CA LEU A 119 -19.30 -33.26 14.83
C LEU A 119 -20.24 -33.66 15.96
N ARG A 120 -21.37 -32.97 16.12
CA ARG A 120 -22.40 -33.32 17.12
C ARG A 120 -22.92 -34.74 16.91
N THR A 121 -23.22 -35.12 15.67
CA THR A 121 -23.68 -36.49 15.35
C THR A 121 -22.61 -37.53 15.68
N ARG A 122 -21.34 -37.29 15.31
CA ARG A 122 -20.24 -38.21 15.61
C ARG A 122 -19.99 -38.38 17.09
N VAL A 123 -20.00 -37.29 17.86
CA VAL A 123 -19.88 -37.36 19.34
C VAL A 123 -21.02 -38.20 19.92
N PHE A 124 -22.24 -37.96 19.47
CA PHE A 124 -23.39 -38.75 19.90
C PHE A 124 -23.26 -40.24 19.55
N GLU A 125 -22.80 -40.57 18.34
CA GLU A 125 -22.58 -41.96 17.92
C GLU A 125 -21.47 -42.66 18.72
N LEU A 126 -20.43 -41.94 19.11
CA LEU A 126 -19.36 -42.47 19.97
C LEU A 126 -19.84 -42.76 21.39
N ASP A 127 -20.71 -41.90 21.94
CA ASP A 127 -21.25 -42.07 23.29
C ASP A 127 -22.36 -43.11 23.36
N LYS A 128 -23.07 -43.34 22.25
CA LYS A 128 -24.24 -44.22 22.18
C LYS A 128 -23.99 -45.65 22.71
N PRO A 129 -22.91 -46.38 22.34
CA PRO A 129 -22.63 -47.70 22.88
C PRO A 129 -22.42 -47.71 24.40
N SER A 130 -21.75 -46.69 24.95
CA SER A 130 -21.51 -46.56 26.39
C SER A 130 -22.81 -46.36 27.15
N VAL A 131 -23.69 -45.48 26.64
CA VAL A 131 -25.02 -45.24 27.21
C VAL A 131 -25.90 -46.48 27.09
N ASP A 132 -25.89 -47.15 25.94
CA ASP A 132 -26.68 -48.38 25.73
C ASP A 132 -26.21 -49.52 26.63
N PHE A 133 -24.90 -49.71 26.82
CA PHE A 133 -24.35 -50.67 27.76
C PHE A 133 -24.79 -50.38 29.20
N ALA A 134 -24.67 -49.12 29.62
CA ALA A 134 -25.04 -48.69 30.97
C ALA A 134 -26.53 -48.91 31.25
N CYS A 135 -27.41 -48.57 30.30
CA CYS A 135 -28.86 -48.65 30.48
C CYS A 135 -29.43 -50.06 30.27
N LYS A 136 -28.96 -50.81 29.27
CA LYS A 136 -29.56 -52.09 28.86
C LYS A 136 -28.88 -53.31 29.48
N GLU A 137 -27.55 -53.34 29.51
CA GLU A 137 -26.80 -54.55 29.87
C GLU A 137 -26.48 -54.63 31.38
N ILE A 138 -26.18 -53.50 32.04
CA ILE A 138 -25.94 -53.51 33.50
C ILE A 138 -27.16 -54.02 34.27
N GLY A 139 -28.37 -53.59 33.89
CA GLY A 139 -29.61 -54.07 34.51
C GLY A 139 -29.82 -55.58 34.34
N ARG A 140 -29.55 -56.13 33.15
CA ARG A 140 -29.66 -57.57 32.86
C ARG A 140 -28.61 -58.40 33.60
N ILE A 141 -27.36 -57.95 33.61
CA ILE A 141 -26.26 -58.62 34.32
C ILE A 141 -26.51 -58.62 35.83
N SER A 142 -26.97 -57.50 36.38
CA SER A 142 -27.35 -57.38 37.80
C SER A 142 -28.45 -58.37 38.17
N ASN A 143 -29.53 -58.44 37.37
CA ASN A 143 -30.62 -59.37 37.62
C ASN A 143 -30.18 -60.85 37.49
N ARG A 144 -29.45 -61.23 36.44
CA ARG A 144 -28.92 -62.61 36.29
C ARG A 144 -27.98 -63.00 37.42
N THR A 145 -27.16 -62.06 37.89
CA THR A 145 -26.27 -62.29 39.04
C THR A 145 -27.06 -62.57 40.31
N LYS A 146 -28.13 -61.82 40.58
CA LYS A 146 -29.01 -62.08 41.75
C LYS A 146 -29.60 -63.50 41.70
N TYR A 147 -30.08 -63.95 40.54
CA TYR A 147 -30.65 -65.30 40.40
C TYR A 147 -29.61 -66.42 40.57
N LEU A 148 -28.41 -66.28 40.02
CA LEU A 148 -27.35 -67.29 40.17
C LEU A 148 -26.85 -67.44 41.61
N THR A 149 -27.01 -66.40 42.45
CA THR A 149 -26.62 -66.45 43.85
C THR A 149 -27.73 -67.02 44.74
N ALA A 150 -28.98 -67.00 44.28
CA ALA A 150 -30.16 -67.45 45.04
C ALA A 150 -30.44 -68.97 44.90
N THR A 151 -29.88 -69.65 43.90
CA THR A 151 -30.19 -71.06 43.60
C THR A 151 -29.18 -72.04 44.22
N ILE A 152 -29.06 -72.04 45.55
CA ILE A 152 -28.37 -73.13 46.27
C ILE A 152 -29.44 -73.82 47.12
N PRO A 153 -29.82 -75.09 46.83
CA PRO A 153 -30.91 -75.76 47.52
C PRO A 153 -30.59 -75.91 49.01
N VAL A 154 -31.45 -75.33 49.85
CA VAL A 154 -31.35 -75.34 51.32
C VAL A 154 -32.03 -76.59 51.85
N THR A 155 -31.29 -77.70 51.90
CA THR A 155 -31.64 -78.85 52.75
C THR A 155 -30.35 -79.38 53.36
N GLN A 156 -30.20 -79.25 54.68
CA GLN A 156 -29.06 -79.63 55.57
C GLN A 156 -28.00 -78.55 55.88
N LEU A 157 -27.65 -78.41 57.17
CA LEU A 157 -26.68 -77.45 57.74
C LEU A 157 -25.27 -77.51 57.11
N GLU A 158 -24.86 -78.68 56.60
CA GLU A 158 -23.61 -78.83 55.83
C GLU A 158 -23.63 -78.02 54.52
N SER A 159 -24.80 -77.79 53.94
CA SER A 159 -25.00 -76.98 52.73
C SER A 159 -24.68 -75.50 52.97
N ILE A 160 -24.85 -74.97 54.19
CA ILE A 160 -24.63 -73.54 54.48
C ILE A 160 -23.14 -73.21 54.49
N ALA A 161 -22.31 -74.01 55.17
CA ALA A 161 -20.86 -73.78 55.22
C ALA A 161 -20.21 -73.95 53.84
N VAL A 162 -20.68 -74.92 53.05
CA VAL A 162 -20.24 -75.13 51.67
C VAL A 162 -20.72 -73.98 50.78
N SER A 163 -21.97 -73.54 50.90
CA SER A 163 -22.52 -72.37 50.20
C SER A 163 -21.72 -71.09 50.49
N GLN A 164 -21.40 -70.83 51.76
CA GLN A 164 -20.56 -69.69 52.14
C GLN A 164 -19.15 -69.77 51.53
N LYS A 165 -18.54 -70.97 51.50
CA LYS A 165 -17.26 -71.17 50.79
C LYS A 165 -17.38 -70.94 49.29
N ILE A 166 -18.46 -71.37 48.65
CA ILE A 166 -18.70 -71.14 47.22
C ILE A 166 -18.89 -69.64 46.94
N ILE A 167 -19.66 -68.93 47.76
CA ILE A 167 -19.88 -67.48 47.64
C ILE A 167 -18.56 -66.73 47.84
N ALA A 168 -17.79 -67.07 48.89
CA ALA A 168 -16.49 -66.48 49.15
C ALA A 168 -15.48 -66.77 48.03
N SER A 169 -15.50 -67.98 47.46
CA SER A 169 -14.67 -68.35 46.31
C SER A 169 -15.06 -67.59 45.05
N ASN A 170 -16.36 -67.45 44.75
CA ASN A 170 -16.86 -66.66 43.64
C ASN A 170 -16.50 -65.18 43.81
N LEU A 171 -16.63 -64.63 45.03
CA LEU A 171 -16.25 -63.26 45.35
C LEU A 171 -14.74 -63.05 45.16
N LYS A 172 -13.92 -64.00 45.62
CA LYS A 172 -12.46 -63.96 45.46
C LYS A 172 -12.07 -64.03 43.98
N GLN A 173 -12.71 -64.90 43.19
CA GLN A 173 -12.48 -65.00 41.76
C GLN A 173 -12.89 -63.73 41.01
N ARG A 174 -14.03 -63.13 41.38
CA ARG A 174 -14.48 -61.84 40.83
C ARG A 174 -13.54 -60.70 41.21
N GLY A 175 -13.10 -60.63 42.47
CA GLY A 175 -12.09 -59.68 42.91
C GLY A 175 -10.79 -59.81 42.13
N PHE A 176 -10.33 -61.04 41.89
CA PHE A 176 -9.14 -61.29 41.08
C PHE A 176 -9.31 -60.80 39.64
N LYS A 177 -10.46 -61.06 39.00
CA LYS A 177 -10.78 -60.55 37.66
C LYS A 177 -10.81 -59.01 37.59
N VAL A 178 -11.31 -58.34 38.63
CA VAL A 178 -11.31 -56.87 38.70
C VAL A 178 -9.89 -56.33 38.81
N ILE A 179 -9.04 -56.93 39.66
CA ILE A 179 -7.63 -56.55 39.78
C ILE A 179 -6.90 -56.75 38.44
N ASP A 180 -7.14 -57.86 37.76
CA ASP A 180 -6.53 -58.17 36.47
C ASP A 180 -6.99 -57.18 35.37
N SER A 181 -8.27 -56.81 35.38
CA SER A 181 -8.83 -55.79 34.48
C SER A 181 -8.25 -54.40 34.75
N MET A 182 -8.08 -54.01 36.03
CA MET A 182 -7.43 -52.76 36.42
C MET A 182 -5.96 -52.74 36.01
N THR A 183 -5.25 -53.86 36.17
CA THR A 183 -3.85 -54.00 35.76
C THR A 183 -3.69 -53.82 34.26
N SER A 184 -4.57 -54.48 33.47
CA SER A 184 -4.62 -54.33 32.02
C SER A 184 -4.93 -52.89 31.59
N PHE A 185 -5.90 -52.23 32.24
CA PHE A 185 -6.26 -50.85 31.97
C PHE A 185 -5.11 -49.86 32.24
N ILE A 186 -4.39 -50.00 33.37
CA ILE A 186 -3.21 -49.18 33.68
C ILE A 186 -2.10 -49.41 32.64
N HIS A 187 -1.94 -50.65 32.17
CA HIS A 187 -0.99 -50.99 31.13
C HIS A 187 -1.34 -50.30 29.81
N GLU A 188 -2.60 -50.36 29.38
CA GLU A 188 -3.10 -49.70 28.17
C GLU A 188 -2.95 -48.17 28.24
N ILE A 189 -3.29 -47.55 29.37
CA ILE A 189 -3.09 -46.11 29.58
C ILE A 189 -1.62 -45.72 29.44
N ASN A 190 -0.71 -46.49 30.03
CA ASN A 190 0.73 -46.21 29.93
C ASN A 190 1.25 -46.36 28.50
N ILE A 191 0.75 -47.33 27.74
CA ILE A 191 1.07 -47.48 26.31
C ILE A 191 0.54 -46.26 25.55
N GLN A 192 -0.72 -45.89 25.78
CA GLN A 192 -1.36 -44.76 25.09
C GLN A 192 -0.62 -43.46 25.39
N LYS A 193 -0.24 -43.21 26.64
CA LYS A 193 0.56 -42.06 27.04
C LYS A 193 1.90 -42.01 26.29
N LYS A 194 2.63 -43.14 26.22
CA LYS A 194 3.88 -43.23 25.44
C LYS A 194 3.68 -42.98 23.95
N LEU A 195 2.54 -43.40 23.38
CA LEU A 195 2.21 -43.11 21.99
C LEU A 195 1.86 -41.64 21.79
N THR A 196 1.10 -41.05 22.70
CA THR A 196 0.78 -39.61 22.71
C THR A 196 2.04 -38.77 22.84
N ASP A 197 2.97 -39.12 23.73
CA ASP A 197 4.26 -38.44 23.88
C ASP A 197 5.14 -38.57 22.63
N LYS A 198 5.00 -39.64 21.85
CA LYS A 198 5.69 -39.80 20.55
C LYS A 198 5.03 -39.04 19.40
N ILE A 199 3.71 -38.86 19.45
CA ILE A 199 2.93 -38.16 18.42
C ILE A 199 2.97 -36.65 18.64
N LEU A 200 3.01 -36.22 19.90
CA LEU A 200 3.38 -34.86 20.32
C LEU A 200 4.89 -34.70 20.12
N VAL A 201 5.30 -34.69 18.86
CA VAL A 201 6.62 -34.26 18.44
C VAL A 201 6.77 -32.80 18.88
N ASP A 202 7.77 -32.54 19.73
CA ASP A 202 8.41 -31.22 19.87
C ASP A 202 8.71 -30.73 18.45
N ASP A 203 7.96 -29.73 17.99
CA ASP A 203 7.94 -29.20 16.63
C ASP A 203 9.21 -28.41 16.26
N TYR A 204 10.35 -28.74 16.87
CA TYR A 204 11.66 -28.31 16.40
C TYR A 204 12.25 -29.43 15.55
N PRO A 205 12.19 -29.32 14.21
CA PRO A 205 13.02 -30.18 13.39
C PRO A 205 14.48 -29.92 13.77
N GLN A 206 15.13 -30.91 14.40
CA GLN A 206 16.59 -31.03 14.48
C GLN A 206 17.18 -31.31 13.09
N ARG A 207 16.70 -30.63 12.06
CA ARG A 207 17.52 -30.39 10.88
C ARG A 207 18.53 -29.35 11.34
N LEU A 208 19.77 -29.79 11.57
CA LEU A 208 20.95 -28.94 11.47
C LEU A 208 21.01 -28.41 10.03
N GLY A 209 20.15 -27.45 9.71
CA GLY A 209 20.28 -26.62 8.53
C GLY A 209 21.27 -25.53 8.87
N GLU A 210 22.31 -25.38 8.05
CA GLU A 210 23.18 -24.22 8.13
C GLU A 210 22.32 -22.97 7.85
N ALA A 211 22.15 -22.14 8.88
CA ALA A 211 21.48 -20.87 8.76
C ALA A 211 22.54 -19.79 8.50
N TYR A 212 22.36 -19.05 7.40
CA TYR A 212 23.25 -17.97 7.01
C TYR A 212 22.59 -16.62 7.34
N ILE A 213 23.37 -15.71 7.90
CA ILE A 213 22.93 -14.34 8.21
C ILE A 213 23.52 -13.41 7.15
N PRO A 214 22.70 -12.60 6.45
CA PRO A 214 23.21 -11.62 5.52
C PRO A 214 23.88 -10.48 6.29
N VAL A 215 25.12 -10.16 5.92
CA VAL A 215 25.88 -9.04 6.47
C VAL A 215 26.37 -8.16 5.33
N ILE A 216 26.20 -6.84 5.48
CA ILE A 216 26.66 -5.86 4.51
C ILE A 216 27.96 -5.24 5.03
N VAL A 217 29.00 -5.28 4.22
CA VAL A 217 30.27 -4.60 4.49
C VAL A 217 30.46 -3.56 3.40
N TYR A 218 30.64 -2.30 3.77
CA TYR A 218 30.99 -1.25 2.81
C TYR A 218 32.23 -0.50 3.24
N GLN A 219 33.07 -0.20 2.25
CA GLN A 219 34.29 0.56 2.41
C GLN A 219 34.06 1.94 1.81
N PHE A 220 34.45 2.98 2.52
CA PHE A 220 34.32 4.36 2.08
C PHE A 220 35.53 5.17 2.53
N ASN A 221 35.84 6.21 1.76
CA ASN A 221 36.86 7.17 2.14
C ASN A 221 36.20 8.53 2.42
N ARG A 222 36.25 8.98 3.69
CA ARG A 222 35.67 10.27 4.11
C ARG A 222 36.62 11.46 3.88
N ASP A 223 37.93 11.22 3.77
CA ASP A 223 38.95 12.27 3.74
C ASP A 223 39.86 12.19 2.51
N ARG A 224 40.38 13.34 2.06
CA ARG A 224 41.42 13.42 1.01
C ARG A 224 42.74 12.71 1.38
N SER A 225 42.85 12.18 2.59
CA SER A 225 44.04 11.49 3.12
C SER A 225 44.17 10.03 2.69
N GLY A 226 43.25 9.48 1.90
CA GLY A 226 43.42 8.14 1.33
C GLY A 226 43.21 6.98 2.30
N LYS A 227 42.70 7.23 3.52
CA LYS A 227 42.42 6.15 4.49
C LYS A 227 41.05 5.54 4.21
N GLU A 228 41.06 4.26 3.85
CA GLU A 228 39.85 3.46 3.69
C GLU A 228 39.26 3.17 5.06
N ASN A 229 38.02 3.64 5.28
CA ASN A 229 37.24 3.31 6.47
C ASN A 229 36.23 2.23 6.08
N MET A 230 35.98 1.30 6.99
CA MET A 230 35.09 0.18 6.77
C MET A 230 34.04 0.11 7.86
N GLU A 231 32.81 -0.14 7.46
CA GLU A 231 31.67 -0.26 8.37
C GLU A 231 30.85 -1.50 8.00
N ILE A 232 30.41 -2.23 9.03
CA ILE A 232 29.64 -3.47 8.92
C ILE A 232 28.22 -3.19 9.41
N VAL A 233 27.23 -3.48 8.57
CA VAL A 233 25.80 -3.29 8.89
C VAL A 233 25.08 -4.63 8.87
N MET A 234 24.31 -4.88 9.93
CA MET A 234 23.52 -6.09 10.14
C MET A 234 22.05 -5.75 10.37
N THR A 235 21.17 -6.71 10.14
CA THR A 235 19.72 -6.53 10.32
C THR A 235 19.35 -6.39 11.82
N ASP A 236 18.59 -5.35 12.16
CA ASP A 236 18.20 -5.05 13.54
C ASP A 236 17.03 -5.87 14.09
N THR A 237 16.28 -6.58 13.25
CA THR A 237 15.00 -7.18 13.64
C THR A 237 15.12 -8.47 14.45
N GLU A 238 16.24 -9.20 14.38
CA GLU A 238 16.34 -10.56 14.97
C GLU A 238 17.64 -10.85 15.75
N LEU A 239 18.61 -9.93 15.78
CA LEU A 239 19.92 -10.14 16.41
C LEU A 239 20.06 -9.33 17.71
N ASN A 240 20.46 -10.01 18.78
CA ASN A 240 20.82 -9.37 20.05
C ASN A 240 22.18 -8.65 19.93
N GLU A 241 22.40 -7.58 20.68
CA GLU A 241 23.62 -6.76 20.65
C GLU A 241 24.90 -7.57 20.92
N ALA A 242 24.83 -8.58 21.79
CA ALA A 242 25.94 -9.50 22.02
C ALA A 242 26.30 -10.34 20.78
N ALA A 243 25.30 -10.77 20.00
CA ALA A 243 25.53 -11.50 18.75
C ALA A 243 26.11 -10.58 17.67
N LYS A 244 25.64 -9.33 17.59
CA LYS A 244 26.19 -8.32 16.67
C LYS A 244 27.67 -8.05 16.95
N SER A 245 28.07 -7.89 18.22
CA SER A 245 29.48 -7.69 18.59
C SER A 245 30.36 -8.87 18.16
N THR A 246 29.95 -10.10 18.49
CA THR A 246 30.70 -11.31 18.14
C THR A 246 30.87 -11.49 16.62
N ILE A 247 29.81 -11.25 15.84
CA ILE A 247 29.88 -11.34 14.37
C ILE A 247 30.79 -10.23 13.82
N SER A 248 30.71 -9.01 14.37
CA SER A 248 31.54 -7.89 13.92
C SER A 248 33.02 -8.15 14.17
N GLU A 249 33.39 -8.65 15.35
CA GLU A 249 34.77 -9.00 15.70
C GLU A 249 35.31 -10.15 14.83
N ALA A 250 34.49 -11.19 14.61
CA ALA A 250 34.84 -12.30 13.74
C ALA A 250 35.11 -11.83 12.30
N LEU A 251 34.25 -10.96 11.76
CA LEU A 251 34.41 -10.42 10.41
C LEU A 251 35.62 -9.50 10.31
N TYR A 252 35.84 -8.58 11.26
CA TYR A 252 37.03 -7.72 11.24
C TYR A 252 38.34 -8.53 11.29
N SER A 253 38.34 -9.68 11.96
CA SER A 253 39.51 -10.57 12.01
C SER A 253 39.70 -11.46 10.77
N GLY A 254 38.61 -11.79 10.06
CA GLY A 254 38.61 -12.72 8.93
C GLY A 254 38.56 -12.07 7.55
N LEU A 255 38.44 -10.73 7.49
CA LEU A 255 38.12 -10.01 6.26
C LEU A 255 39.19 -10.11 5.16
N ASP A 256 40.46 -10.21 5.55
CA ASP A 256 41.59 -10.39 4.62
C ASP A 256 41.56 -11.76 3.91
N ASN A 257 40.84 -12.73 4.47
CA ASN A 257 40.72 -14.09 3.95
C ASN A 257 39.43 -14.35 3.18
N ILE A 258 38.60 -13.33 2.95
CA ILE A 258 37.32 -13.48 2.23
C ILE A 258 37.56 -13.38 0.72
N GLU A 259 37.27 -14.46 -0.01
CA GLU A 259 37.26 -14.46 -1.48
C GLU A 259 35.98 -13.80 -2.02
N TRP A 260 36.09 -12.52 -2.39
CA TRP A 260 35.02 -11.78 -3.03
C TRP A 260 34.78 -12.26 -4.47
N ARG A 261 33.54 -12.62 -4.81
CA ARG A 261 33.13 -13.05 -6.14
C ARG A 261 32.13 -12.07 -6.75
N GLN A 262 32.20 -11.88 -8.06
CA GLN A 262 31.21 -11.12 -8.81
C GLN A 262 30.12 -12.08 -9.30
N GLU A 263 28.94 -12.05 -8.69
CA GLU A 263 27.77 -12.82 -9.13
C GLU A 263 26.85 -11.95 -10.02
N ASP A 264 26.76 -12.27 -11.32
CA ASP A 264 25.96 -11.55 -12.32
C ASP A 264 24.44 -11.56 -12.06
N ARG A 265 23.92 -12.53 -11.28
CA ARG A 265 22.46 -12.73 -11.13
C ARG A 265 21.77 -11.72 -10.21
N SER A 266 22.49 -11.11 -9.26
CA SER A 266 21.90 -10.20 -8.28
C SER A 266 21.77 -8.75 -8.78
N GLU A 267 22.31 -8.41 -9.96
CA GLU A 267 22.46 -7.00 -10.39
C GLU A 267 21.12 -6.35 -10.72
N LYS A 268 20.18 -7.11 -11.29
CA LYS A 268 18.87 -6.59 -11.67
C LYS A 268 17.93 -6.43 -10.49
N GLU A 269 17.87 -7.40 -9.58
CA GLU A 269 16.95 -7.35 -8.43
C GLU A 269 17.33 -6.22 -7.46
N ILE A 270 18.63 -6.05 -7.18
CA ILE A 270 19.11 -4.96 -6.33
C ILE A 270 18.88 -3.60 -7.00
N TYR A 271 19.08 -3.51 -8.32
CA TYR A 271 18.81 -2.29 -9.08
C TYR A 271 17.33 -1.92 -9.06
N ASP A 272 16.43 -2.90 -9.24
CA ASP A 272 14.98 -2.68 -9.25
C ASP A 272 14.47 -2.27 -7.86
N GLU A 273 14.97 -2.89 -6.78
CA GLU A 273 14.68 -2.49 -5.40
C GLU A 273 15.21 -1.09 -5.08
N PHE A 274 16.44 -0.76 -5.48
CA PHE A 274 17.00 0.57 -5.28
C PHE A 274 16.20 1.64 -6.05
N CYS A 275 15.78 1.35 -7.28
CA CYS A 275 14.91 2.22 -8.06
C CYS A 275 13.53 2.40 -7.40
N ARG A 276 12.98 1.35 -6.78
CA ARG A 276 11.74 1.42 -6.00
C ARG A 276 11.91 2.37 -4.81
N GLN A 277 12.96 2.18 -4.00
CA GLN A 277 13.24 3.03 -2.84
C GLN A 277 13.52 4.50 -3.21
N LEU A 278 14.25 4.74 -4.30
CA LEU A 278 14.45 6.10 -4.82
C LEU A 278 13.14 6.74 -5.30
N SER A 279 12.24 5.97 -5.90
CA SER A 279 10.93 6.45 -6.33
C SER A 279 10.06 6.85 -5.14
N GLU A 280 10.05 6.03 -4.09
CA GLU A 280 9.36 6.28 -2.82
C GLU A 280 9.98 7.41 -1.99
N SER A 281 11.27 7.72 -2.19
CA SER A 281 11.91 8.84 -1.52
C SER A 281 11.33 10.19 -1.96
N GLY A 282 10.99 11.07 -1.00
CA GLY A 282 10.52 12.43 -1.26
C GLY A 282 11.61 13.42 -1.72
N LYS A 283 12.75 12.93 -2.23
CA LYS A 283 13.92 13.74 -2.60
C LYS A 283 13.75 14.43 -3.96
N THR A 284 14.55 15.46 -4.22
CA THR A 284 14.45 16.23 -5.47
C THR A 284 14.87 15.39 -6.69
N PRO A 285 14.34 15.66 -7.90
CA PRO A 285 14.67 14.87 -9.09
C PRO A 285 16.17 14.86 -9.43
N ARG A 286 16.87 15.98 -9.15
CA ARG A 286 18.32 16.08 -9.34
C ARG A 286 19.11 15.17 -8.40
N GLU A 287 18.69 15.04 -7.14
CA GLU A 287 19.33 14.13 -6.17
C GLU A 287 19.11 12.67 -6.56
N LYS A 288 17.93 12.33 -7.07
CA LYS A 288 17.62 10.97 -7.56
C LYS A 288 18.49 10.60 -8.76
N GLU A 289 18.70 11.52 -9.71
CA GLU A 289 19.58 11.29 -10.85
C GLU A 289 21.05 11.13 -10.45
N VAL A 290 21.52 11.93 -9.49
CA VAL A 290 22.89 11.79 -8.95
C VAL A 290 23.05 10.47 -8.20
N ALA A 291 22.07 10.06 -7.41
CA ALA A 291 22.09 8.78 -6.69
C ALA A 291 22.13 7.59 -7.66
N LEU A 292 21.35 7.63 -8.76
CA LEU A 292 21.39 6.61 -9.81
C LEU A 292 22.75 6.55 -10.53
N LYS A 293 23.38 7.71 -10.76
CA LYS A 293 24.72 7.76 -11.37
C LYS A 293 25.78 7.16 -10.44
N LEU A 294 25.72 7.45 -9.14
CA LEU A 294 26.63 6.90 -8.15
C LEU A 294 26.43 5.39 -7.96
N PHE A 295 25.18 4.92 -7.95
CA PHE A 295 24.87 3.50 -7.87
C PHE A 295 25.45 2.72 -9.07
N LYS A 296 25.30 3.25 -10.29
CA LYS A 296 25.87 2.63 -11.50
C LYS A 296 27.40 2.68 -11.57
N ALA A 297 28.03 3.61 -10.85
CA ALA A 297 29.48 3.76 -10.84
C ALA A 297 30.18 2.81 -9.86
N ASN A 298 29.43 2.26 -8.88
CA ASN A 298 29.97 1.37 -7.86
C ASN A 298 29.61 -0.08 -8.19
N SER A 299 30.61 -0.95 -8.24
CA SER A 299 30.41 -2.41 -8.29
C SER A 299 30.24 -2.96 -6.87
N TYR A 300 29.46 -4.02 -6.73
CA TYR A 300 29.34 -4.77 -5.49
C TYR A 300 29.87 -6.20 -5.72
N LEU A 301 30.35 -6.82 -4.65
CA LEU A 301 30.88 -8.19 -4.67
C LEU A 301 30.16 -9.01 -3.60
N THR A 302 29.94 -10.29 -3.86
CA THR A 302 29.33 -11.23 -2.90
C THR A 302 30.38 -12.23 -2.42
N ALA A 303 30.31 -12.62 -1.16
CA ALA A 303 31.13 -13.68 -0.60
C ALA A 303 30.25 -14.61 0.23
N LYS A 304 30.56 -15.91 0.17
CA LYS A 304 29.93 -16.94 1.02
C LYS A 304 30.99 -17.43 1.99
N VAL A 305 30.73 -17.24 3.29
CA VAL A 305 31.59 -17.63 4.41
C VAL A 305 30.83 -18.64 5.26
#